data_AF-A0A4U0RZ61-F1
#
_entry.id   AF-A0A4U0RZ61-F1
#
_cell.length_a   1.000
_cell.length_b   1.000
_cell.length_c   1.000
_cell.angle_alpha   90.00
_cell.angle_beta   90.00
_cell.angle_gamma   90.00
#
_symmetry.space_group_name_H-M   'P 1'
#
loop_
_entity.id
_entity.type
_entity.pdbx_description
1 polymer ?
#
loop_
_entity_poly.entity_id
_entity_poly.type
_entity_poly.pdbx_seq_one_letter_code
_entity_poly.pdbx_strand_id
1 'polypeptide(L)' 'MEVDSPAAASKRHPLAEGSLILARYDPDDPHELLLHGPERATLGYAMVSAGTVFILLGVGLLFG' A
#
# COMPACT_ATOMS: atom_id res chain seq x y z
N MET A 1 29.86 7.09 15.31
CA MET A 1 28.75 7.40 16.23
C MET A 1 27.49 7.08 15.46
N GLU A 2 26.81 6.00 15.83
CA GLU A 2 25.61 5.50 15.17
C GLU A 2 24.41 6.06 15.94
N VAL A 3 23.47 6.70 15.25
CA VAL A 3 22.33 7.39 15.86
C VAL A 3 21.11 6.49 15.65
N ASP A 4 20.58 5.95 16.74
CA ASP A 4 19.35 5.14 16.69
C ASP A 4 18.18 6.02 16.24
N SER A 5 17.55 5.62 15.14
CA SER A 5 16.37 6.30 14.62
C SER A 5 15.16 5.96 15.50
N PRO A 6 14.40 6.95 15.99
CA PRO A 6 13.19 6.73 16.80
C PRO A 6 12.01 6.21 15.97
N ALA A 7 12.15 6.13 14.64
CA ALA A 7 11.12 5.58 13.78
C ALA A 7 10.94 4.09 14.06
N ALA A 8 9.71 3.69 14.38
CA ALA A 8 9.34 2.29 14.48
C ALA A 8 9.86 1.54 13.24
N ALA A 9 10.46 0.37 13.43
CA ALA A 9 10.98 -0.48 12.37
C ALA A 9 9.83 -0.96 11.46
N SER A 10 9.34 -0.06 10.60
CA SER A 10 8.42 -0.37 9.53
C SER A 10 9.11 -1.37 8.64
N LYS A 11 8.41 -2.46 8.33
CA LYS A 11 8.96 -3.66 7.72
C LYS A 11 9.82 -3.30 6.51
N ARG A 12 11.06 -3.78 6.57
CA ARG A 12 12.15 -3.63 5.59
C ARG A 12 11.75 -4.06 4.18
N HIS A 13 11.07 -3.21 3.44
CA HIS A 13 11.24 -3.17 2.00
C HIS A 13 11.86 -1.82 1.65
N PRO A 14 13.17 -1.78 1.36
CA PRO A 14 13.77 -0.58 0.79
C PRO A 14 12.94 -0.19 -0.43
N LEU A 15 12.47 1.06 -0.45
CA LEU A 15 11.79 1.58 -1.63
C LEU A 15 12.77 1.50 -2.80
N ALA A 16 12.32 0.95 -3.92
CA ALA A 16 13.11 0.93 -5.14
C ALA A 16 13.43 2.38 -5.56
N GLU A 17 14.62 2.59 -6.09
CA GLU A 17 15.02 3.89 -6.62
C GLU A 17 14.05 4.32 -7.73
N GLY A 18 13.56 5.57 -7.66
CA GLY A 18 12.52 6.08 -8.58
C GLY A 18 11.08 5.68 -8.24
N SER A 19 10.83 5.02 -7.11
CA SER A 19 9.46 4.70 -6.68
C SER A 19 8.68 5.95 -6.24
N LEU A 20 7.49 6.14 -6.82
CA LEU A 20 6.52 7.15 -6.39
C LEU A 20 5.79 6.68 -5.14
N ILE A 21 5.84 7.48 -4.10
CA ILE A 21 5.14 7.25 -2.84
C ILE A 21 4.23 8.41 -2.50
N LEU A 22 3.11 8.08 -1.86
CA LEU A 22 2.23 9.10 -1.32
C LEU A 22 2.76 9.50 0.06
N ALA A 23 3.32 10.70 0.14
CA ALA A 23 3.74 11.30 1.39
C ALA A 23 2.62 12.20 1.93
N ARG A 24 2.27 12.03 3.21
CA ARG A 24 1.36 12.91 3.93
C ARG A 24 2.08 13.47 5.16
N TYR A 25 1.86 14.73 5.46
CA TYR A 25 2.29 15.32 6.72
C TYR A 25 1.25 15.04 7.79
N ASP A 26 1.69 14.79 9.02
CA ASP A 26 0.78 14.81 10.16
C ASP A 26 0.26 16.25 10.36
N PRO A 27 -1.06 16.47 10.42
CA PRO A 27 -1.61 17.79 10.68
C PRO A 27 -1.28 18.35 12.06
N ASP A 28 -0.98 17.49 13.04
CA ASP A 28 -0.68 17.86 14.43
C ASP A 28 0.84 18.01 14.69
N ASP A 29 1.69 17.39 13.85
CA ASP A 29 3.15 17.60 13.87
C ASP A 29 3.74 17.68 12.44
N PRO A 30 4.08 18.89 11.94
CA PRO A 30 4.60 19.07 10.58
C PRO A 30 5.98 18.45 10.36
N HIS A 31 6.67 18.01 11.41
CA HIS A 31 7.95 17.30 11.30
C HIS A 31 7.76 15.79 11.09
N GLU A 32 6.55 15.26 11.30
CA GLU A 32 6.25 13.86 11.12
C GLU A 32 5.71 13.59 9.70
N LEU A 33 6.45 12.75 8.95
CA LEU A 33 6.12 12.38 7.58
C LEU A 33 5.55 10.95 7.54
N LEU A 34 4.27 10.83 7.22
CA LEU A 34 3.58 9.56 7.03
C LEU A 34 3.73 9.08 5.59
N LEU A 35 4.67 8.16 5.39
CA LEU A 35 4.95 7.52 4.10
C LEU A 35 3.97 6.37 3.86
N HIS A 36 3.08 6.51 2.88
CA HIS A 36 2.19 5.42 2.47
C HIS A 36 2.90 4.57 1.41
N GLY A 37 3.43 3.42 1.84
CA GLY A 37 4.04 2.45 0.96
C GLY A 37 3.03 1.77 0.01
N PRO A 38 3.48 1.27 -1.15
CA PRO A 38 2.64 0.59 -2.13
C PRO A 38 2.06 -0.74 -1.61
N GLU A 39 2.56 -1.25 -0.49
CA GLU A 39 2.17 -2.54 0.09
C GLU A 39 0.67 -2.62 0.44
N ARG A 40 0.04 -1.48 0.78
CA ARG A 40 -1.42 -1.41 0.95
C ARG A 40 -2.17 -1.43 -0.39
N ALA A 41 -1.58 -0.86 -1.45
CA ALA A 41 -2.20 -0.84 -2.77
C ALA A 41 -2.26 -2.24 -3.38
N THR A 42 -1.20 -3.06 -3.22
CA THR A 42 -1.15 -4.43 -3.74
C THR A 42 -2.28 -5.31 -3.17
N LEU A 43 -2.56 -5.18 -1.87
CA LEU A 43 -3.63 -5.93 -1.21
C LEU A 43 -5.03 -5.44 -1.66
N GLY A 44 -5.17 -4.13 -1.90
CA GLY A 44 -6.37 -3.55 -2.53
C GLY A 44 -6.61 -4.10 -3.93
N TYR A 45 -5.57 -4.13 -4.78
CA TYR A 45 -5.66 -4.68 -6.12
C TYR A 45 -5.99 -6.18 -6.14
N ALA A 46 -5.46 -6.96 -5.18
CA ALA A 46 -5.79 -8.38 -5.04
C ALA A 46 -7.28 -8.60 -4.67
N MET A 47 -7.83 -7.76 -3.81
CA MET A 47 -9.25 -7.85 -3.44
C MET A 47 -10.16 -7.47 -4.61
N VAL A 48 -9.83 -6.39 -5.32
CA VAL A 48 -10.59 -5.94 -6.51
C VAL A 48 -10.52 -6.96 -7.64
N SER A 49 -9.35 -7.55 -7.89
CA SER A 49 -9.20 -8.58 -8.91
C SER A 49 -9.97 -9.85 -8.55
N ALA A 50 -9.90 -10.30 -7.29
CA ALA A 50 -10.68 -11.43 -6.81
C ALA A 50 -12.19 -11.21 -6.98
N GLY A 51 -12.70 -10.04 -6.57
CA GLY A 51 -14.11 -9.69 -6.76
C GLY A 51 -14.52 -9.67 -8.24
N THR A 52 -13.67 -9.12 -9.10
CA THR A 52 -13.91 -9.08 -10.55
C THR A 52 -14.03 -10.49 -11.14
N VAL A 53 -13.15 -11.42 -10.75
CA VAL A 53 -13.19 -12.82 -11.20
C VAL A 53 -14.50 -13.48 -10.78
N PHE A 54 -14.94 -13.29 -9.53
CA PHE A 54 -16.21 -13.84 -9.05
C PHE A 54 -17.42 -13.33 -9.83
N ILE A 55 -17.46 -12.03 -10.16
CA ILE A 55 -18.54 -11.44 -10.96
C ILE A 55 -18.56 -12.06 -12.36
N LEU A 56 -17.40 -12.17 -13.03
CA LEU A 56 -17.31 -12.76 -14.37
C LEU A 56 -17.77 -14.22 -14.38
N LEU A 57 -17.40 -14.99 -13.36
CA LEU A 57 -17.84 -16.38 -13.18
C LEU A 57 -19.36 -16.47 -13.00
N GLY A 58 -19.94 -15.61 -12.16
CA GLY A 58 -21.39 -15.56 -11.94
C GLY A 58 -22.15 -15.17 -13.20
N VAL A 59 -21.65 -14.19 -13.96
CA VAL A 59 -22.20 -13.79 -15.27
C VAL A 59 -22.14 -14.96 -16.25
N GLY A 60 -21.00 -15.64 -16.35
CA GLY A 60 -20.86 -16.81 -17.22
C GLY A 60 -21.83 -17.94 -16.86
N LEU A 61 -22.07 -18.16 -15.57
CA LEU A 61 -23.04 -19.16 -15.11
C LEU A 61 -24.50 -18.75 -15.37
N LEU A 62 -24.80 -17.45 -15.35
CA LEU A 62 -26.15 -16.93 -15.57
C LEU A 62 -26.58 -17.01 -17.04
N PHE A 63 -25.62 -16.83 -17.96
CA PHE A 63 -25.88 -16.78 -19.40
C PHE A 63 -25.44 -18.04 -20.16
N GLY A 64 -24.83 -19.01 -19.46
CA GLY A 64 -24.33 -20.26 -20.02
C GLY A 64 -25.27 -21.45 -19.90
#